data_AF-A0A2G9ZAI2-F1
#
_entry.id   AF-A0A2G9ZAI2-F1
#
_cell.length_a   1.000
_cell.length_b   1.000
_cell.length_c   1.000
_cell.angle_alpha   90.00
_cell.angle_beta   90.00
_cell.angle_gamma   90.00
#
_symmetry.space_group_name_H-M   'P 1'
#
loop_
_entity.id
_entity.type
_entity.pdbx_description
1 polymer ?
#
loop_
_entity_poly.entity_id
_entity_poly.type
_entity_poly.pdbx_seq_one_letter_code
_entity_poly.pdbx_strand_id
1 'polypeptide(L)'
;MTKSAPKISISIPPISRYPSRREWEAACWRELLASPRSVALLATAKECHSLVMRAAVISRISDGKRPREISKELQISRQTIMAVRKALQECAYRSYRERGKTERKRGMYGSRRYPTERRAGRRSIRTKYGMVYLP
;
A
#
# COMPACT_ATOMS: atom_id res chain seq x y z
N MET A 1 32.87 -16.80 30.10
CA MET A 1 32.01 -15.61 30.07
C MET A 1 30.71 -15.97 29.35
N THR A 2 29.68 -16.34 30.09
CA THR A 2 28.35 -16.66 29.54
C THR A 2 27.67 -15.35 29.13
N LYS A 3 27.66 -15.04 27.83
CA LYS A 3 26.83 -13.95 27.29
C LYS A 3 25.37 -14.33 27.53
N SER A 4 24.78 -13.80 28.60
CA SER A 4 23.33 -13.90 28.82
C SER A 4 22.65 -13.28 27.61
N ALA A 5 21.84 -14.06 26.88
CA ALA A 5 21.06 -13.56 25.76
C ALA A 5 20.25 -12.33 26.21
N PRO A 6 20.20 -11.25 25.41
CA PRO A 6 19.42 -10.08 25.77
C PRO A 6 17.95 -10.49 25.92
N LYS A 7 17.42 -10.38 27.14
CA LYS A 7 15.99 -10.57 27.41
C LYS A 7 15.23 -9.44 26.73
N ILE A 8 14.70 -9.69 25.54
CA ILE A 8 13.81 -8.76 24.86
C ILE A 8 12.41 -9.00 25.43
N SER A 9 12.00 -8.15 26.38
CA SER A 9 10.65 -8.16 26.91
C SER A 9 9.74 -7.32 26.02
N ILE A 10 8.89 -7.96 25.22
CA ILE A 10 7.83 -7.29 24.46
C ILE A 10 6.57 -7.35 25.31
N SER A 11 6.12 -6.19 25.80
CA SER A 11 4.86 -6.08 26.54
C SER A 11 3.71 -5.88 25.56
N ILE A 12 3.00 -6.95 25.22
CA ILE A 12 1.81 -6.88 24.36
C ILE A 12 0.59 -6.67 25.26
N PRO A 13 -0.21 -5.61 25.05
CA PRO A 13 -1.39 -5.37 25.86
C PRO A 13 -2.47 -6.45 25.60
N PRO A 14 -3.28 -6.83 26.59
CA PRO A 14 -4.31 -7.84 26.42
C PRO A 14 -5.45 -7.33 25.52
N ILE A 15 -5.98 -8.23 24.68
CA ILE A 15 -7.04 -7.93 23.70
C ILE A 15 -8.31 -7.41 24.37
N SER A 16 -8.63 -7.89 25.57
CA SER A 16 -9.84 -7.53 26.34
C SER A 16 -9.94 -6.06 26.70
N ARG A 17 -8.85 -5.29 26.62
CA ARG A 17 -8.83 -3.86 26.92
C ARG A 17 -9.22 -2.96 25.74
N TYR A 18 -9.52 -3.52 24.57
CA TYR A 18 -9.79 -2.74 23.37
C TYR A 18 -11.17 -3.09 22.78
N PRO A 19 -11.91 -2.08 22.28
CA PRO A 19 -13.23 -2.29 21.70
C PRO A 19 -13.18 -2.95 20.31
N SER A 20 -12.03 -2.92 19.63
CA SER A 20 -11.85 -3.57 18.34
C SER A 20 -10.45 -4.15 18.17
N ARG A 21 -10.35 -5.22 17.37
CA ARG A 21 -9.07 -5.84 16.98
C ARG A 21 -8.12 -4.84 16.31
N ARG A 22 -8.68 -3.93 15.50
CA ARG A 22 -7.89 -2.90 14.79
C ARG A 22 -7.24 -1.91 15.74
N GLU A 23 -7.95 -1.51 16.81
CA GLU A 23 -7.39 -0.63 17.84
C GLU A 23 -6.33 -1.33 18.69
N TRP A 24 -6.56 -2.61 19.01
CA TRP A 24 -5.57 -3.44 19.69
C TRP A 24 -4.29 -3.59 18.84
N GLU A 25 -4.41 -3.88 17.54
CA GLU A 25 -3.27 -3.96 16.62
C GLU A 25 -2.52 -2.63 16.55
N ALA A 26 -3.23 -1.50 16.47
CA ALA A 26 -2.62 -0.18 16.48
C ALA A 26 -1.88 0.12 17.80
N ALA A 27 -2.42 -0.32 18.94
CA ALA A 27 -1.75 -0.19 20.24
C ALA A 27 -0.50 -1.06 20.33
N CYS A 28 -0.58 -2.33 19.91
CA CYS A 28 0.57 -3.23 19.86
C CYS A 28 1.68 -2.68 18.95
N TRP A 29 1.30 -2.08 17.81
CA TRP A 29 2.27 -1.48 16.90
C TRP A 29 3.03 -0.31 17.53
N ARG A 30 2.37 0.52 18.35
CA ARG A 30 3.05 1.61 19.08
C ARG A 30 4.08 1.09 20.07
N GLU A 31 3.72 0.06 20.85
CA GLU A 31 4.66 -0.59 21.78
C GLU A 31 5.84 -1.23 21.03
N LEU A 32 5.58 -1.82 19.86
CA LEU A 32 6.63 -2.40 19.03
C LEU A 32 7.61 -1.34 18.51
N LEU A 33 7.10 -0.19 18.06
CA LEU A 33 7.93 0.92 17.59
C LEU A 33 8.73 1.59 18.71
N ALA A 34 8.29 1.52 19.96
CA ALA A 34 9.02 2.05 21.11
C ALA A 34 10.37 1.34 21.35
N SER A 35 10.49 0.07 20.91
CA SER A 35 11.70 -0.72 21.03
C SER A 35 12.25 -1.08 19.63
N PRO A 36 13.20 -0.30 19.07
CA PRO A 36 13.73 -0.56 17.72
C PRO A 36 14.41 -1.94 17.60
N ARG A 37 14.92 -2.49 18.70
CA ARG A 37 15.48 -3.84 18.76
C ARG A 37 14.41 -4.93 18.54
N SER A 38 13.17 -4.68 18.94
CA SER A 38 12.07 -5.62 18.76
C SER A 38 11.65 -5.70 17.29
N VAL A 39 11.61 -4.57 16.59
CA VAL A 39 11.35 -4.55 15.13
C VAL A 39 12.47 -5.27 14.39
N ALA A 40 13.74 -5.04 14.74
CA ALA A 40 14.87 -5.72 14.12
C ALA A 40 14.89 -7.23 14.35
N LEU A 41 14.34 -7.70 15.47
CA LEU A 41 14.22 -9.13 15.77
C LEU A 41 13.10 -9.80 14.95
N LEU A 42 11.96 -9.13 14.83
CA LEU A 42 10.75 -9.70 14.21
C LEU A 42 10.71 -9.53 12.69
N ALA A 43 11.36 -8.50 12.16
CA ALA A 43 11.37 -8.23 10.73
C ALA A 43 12.51 -8.99 10.04
N THR A 44 12.20 -9.58 8.89
CA THR A 44 13.21 -10.16 8.01
C THR A 44 14.06 -9.06 7.35
N ALA A 45 15.29 -9.39 6.96
CA ALA A 45 16.16 -8.47 6.23
C ALA A 45 15.49 -7.92 4.96
N LYS A 46 14.65 -8.73 4.29
CA LYS A 46 13.87 -8.33 3.11
C LYS A 46 12.79 -7.29 3.43
N GLU A 47 12.08 -7.46 4.54
CA GLU A 47 11.06 -6.50 4.99
C GLU A 47 11.70 -5.18 5.41
N CYS A 48 12.79 -5.23 6.17
CA CYS A 48 13.61 -4.07 6.52
C CYS A 48 14.09 -3.33 5.27
N HIS A 49 14.67 -4.04 4.31
CA HIS A 49 15.08 -3.45 3.03
C HIS A 49 13.90 -2.78 2.32
N SER A 50 12.73 -3.44 2.23
CA SER A 50 11.55 -2.84 1.60
C SER A 50 11.09 -1.55 2.29
N LEU A 51 11.14 -1.51 3.63
CA LEU A 51 10.79 -0.32 4.41
C LEU A 51 11.78 0.82 4.16
N VAL A 52 13.08 0.53 4.20
CA VAL A 52 14.14 1.51 3.92
C VAL A 52 13.99 2.09 2.51
N MET A 53 13.78 1.24 1.51
CA MET A 53 13.60 1.69 0.12
C MET A 53 12.35 2.56 -0.05
N ARG A 54 11.25 2.24 0.64
CA ARG A 54 10.05 3.09 0.62
C ARG A 54 10.29 4.43 1.31
N ALA A 55 10.98 4.44 2.44
CA ALA A 55 11.36 5.67 3.15
C ALA A 55 12.27 6.56 2.30
N ALA A 56 13.26 5.99 1.62
CA ALA A 56 14.12 6.69 0.68
C ALA A 56 13.33 7.32 -0.48
N VAL A 57 12.35 6.59 -1.04
CA VAL A 57 11.46 7.13 -2.07
C VAL A 57 10.64 8.31 -1.53
N ILE A 58 10.11 8.24 -0.30
CA ILE A 58 9.38 9.35 0.33
C ILE A 58 10.28 10.59 0.46
N SER A 59 11.53 10.41 0.90
CA SER A 59 12.51 11.50 0.97
C SER A 59 12.72 12.13 -0.40
N ARG A 60 12.97 11.33 -1.45
CA ARG A 60 13.20 11.86 -2.80
C ARG A 60 11.99 12.53 -3.43
N ILE A 61 10.78 12.07 -3.11
CA ILE A 61 9.55 12.75 -3.52
C ILE A 61 9.44 14.11 -2.83
N SER A 62 9.80 14.18 -1.56
CA SER A 62 9.79 15.43 -0.77
C SER A 62 10.84 16.42 -1.29
N ASP A 63 11.98 15.91 -1.79
CA ASP A 63 13.02 16.69 -2.50
C ASP A 63 12.57 17.16 -3.91
N GLY A 64 11.35 16.83 -4.36
CA GLY A 64 10.81 17.22 -5.66
C GLY A 64 11.33 16.41 -6.86
N LYS A 65 12.04 15.30 -6.63
CA LYS A 65 12.61 14.48 -7.73
C LYS A 65 11.52 13.80 -8.57
N ARG A 66 11.79 13.68 -9.87
CA ARG A 66 10.90 12.99 -10.80
C ARG A 66 10.99 11.47 -10.61
N PRO A 67 9.91 10.69 -10.81
CA PRO A 67 9.94 9.24 -10.67
C PRO A 67 11.02 8.52 -11.49
N ARG A 68 11.41 9.09 -12.64
CA ARG A 68 12.49 8.54 -13.48
C ARG A 68 13.87 8.70 -12.82
N GLU A 69 14.11 9.82 -12.14
CA GLU A 69 15.36 10.08 -11.41
C GLU A 69 15.45 9.17 -10.19
N ILE A 70 14.36 9.07 -9.42
CA ILE A 70 14.25 8.17 -8.27
C ILE A 70 14.51 6.72 -8.67
N SER A 71 13.94 6.28 -9.81
CA SER A 71 14.12 4.92 -10.31
C SER A 71 15.58 4.63 -10.68
N LYS A 72 16.28 5.60 -11.30
CA LYS A 72 17.71 5.47 -11.62
C LYS A 72 18.59 5.44 -10.38
N GLU A 73 18.31 6.32 -9.41
CA GLU A 73 19.11 6.46 -8.19
C GLU A 73 18.95 5.28 -7.25
N LEU A 74 17.70 4.89 -6.96
CA LEU A 74 17.39 3.85 -5.99
C LEU A 74 17.28 2.46 -6.61
N GLN A 75 17.36 2.35 -7.94
CA GLN A 75 17.15 1.10 -8.69
C GLN A 75 15.80 0.44 -8.37
N ILE A 76 14.78 1.26 -8.10
CA ILE A 76 13.42 0.79 -7.76
C ILE A 76 12.53 0.88 -9.00
N SER A 77 11.63 -0.11 -9.14
CA SER A 77 10.62 -0.09 -10.19
C SER A 77 9.72 1.16 -10.12
N ARG A 78 9.32 1.67 -11.28
CA ARG A 78 8.36 2.77 -11.36
C ARG A 78 7.03 2.42 -10.70
N GLN A 79 6.65 1.14 -10.68
CA GLN A 79 5.44 0.65 -10.01
C GLN A 79 5.50 0.92 -8.50
N THR A 80 6.61 0.58 -7.86
CA THR A 80 6.81 0.82 -6.42
C THR A 80 6.78 2.31 -6.10
N ILE A 81 7.43 3.15 -6.91
CA ILE A 81 7.42 4.61 -6.72
C ILE A 81 5.99 5.16 -6.82
N MET A 82 5.21 4.72 -7.81
CA MET A 82 3.81 5.13 -7.94
C MET A 82 2.95 4.63 -6.78
N ALA A 83 3.22 3.42 -6.26
CA ALA A 83 2.53 2.92 -5.08
C ALA A 83 2.81 3.76 -3.82
N VAL A 84 4.07 4.20 -3.63
CA VAL A 84 4.47 5.11 -2.55
C VAL A 84 3.79 6.48 -2.71
N ARG A 85 3.83 7.07 -3.92
CA ARG A 85 3.14 8.35 -4.22
C ARG A 85 1.65 8.29 -3.91
N LYS A 86 0.97 7.20 -4.30
CA LYS A 86 -0.44 6.99 -3.96
C LYS A 86 -0.64 6.93 -2.44
N ALA A 87 0.20 6.19 -1.72
CA ALA A 87 0.10 6.09 -0.27
C ALA A 87 0.29 7.44 0.44
N LEU A 88 1.22 8.29 -0.05
CA LEU A 88 1.40 9.64 0.46
C LEU A 88 0.17 10.52 0.24
N GLN A 89 -0.43 10.49 -0.96
CA GLN A 89 -1.64 11.25 -1.27
C GLN A 89 -2.85 10.79 -0.42
N GLU A 90 -2.90 9.50 -0.08
CA GLU A 90 -3.96 8.90 0.75
C GLU A 90 -3.66 8.96 2.26
N CYS A 91 -2.50 9.49 2.66
CA CYS A 91 -1.93 9.45 4.02
C CYS A 91 -1.90 8.05 4.67
N ALA A 92 -2.01 6.99 3.86
CA ALA A 92 -2.09 5.61 4.33
C ALA A 92 -1.68 4.63 3.23
N TYR A 93 -0.88 3.63 3.58
CA TYR A 93 -0.71 2.46 2.72
C TYR A 93 -1.98 1.61 2.76
N ARG A 94 -2.62 1.44 1.60
CA ARG A 94 -3.83 0.63 1.43
C ARG A 94 -3.56 -0.56 0.53
N SER A 95 -4.19 -1.69 0.83
CA SER A 95 -4.16 -2.86 -0.03
C SER A 95 -4.93 -2.59 -1.33
N TYR A 96 -4.60 -3.33 -2.39
CA TYR A 96 -5.29 -3.21 -3.68
C TYR A 96 -6.81 -3.46 -3.54
N ARG A 97 -7.21 -4.36 -2.63
CA ARG A 97 -8.62 -4.68 -2.33
C ARG A 97 -9.36 -3.49 -1.74
N GLU A 98 -8.70 -2.69 -0.90
CA GLU A 98 -9.28 -1.47 -0.33
C GLU A 98 -9.41 -0.36 -1.39
N ARG A 99 -8.45 -0.25 -2.32
CA ARG A 99 -8.48 0.73 -3.42
C ARG A 99 -9.55 0.42 -4.48
N GLY A 100 -9.72 -0.86 -4.81
CA GLY A 100 -10.62 -1.30 -5.88
C GLY A 100 -12.09 -0.96 -5.66
N LYS A 101 -12.53 -0.67 -4.42
CA LYS A 101 -13.92 -0.25 -4.15
C LYS A 101 -14.16 1.24 -4.40
N THR A 102 -13.14 2.08 -4.20
CA THR A 102 -13.28 3.55 -4.29
C THR A 102 -12.97 4.08 -5.69
N GLU A 103 -11.91 3.57 -6.36
CA GLU A 103 -11.57 3.97 -7.73
C GLU A 103 -12.62 3.49 -8.75
N ARG A 104 -13.20 2.30 -8.55
CA ARG A 104 -14.25 1.74 -9.42
C ARG A 104 -15.53 2.57 -9.40
N LYS A 105 -15.86 3.20 -8.26
CA LYS A 105 -16.96 4.18 -8.18
C LYS A 105 -16.61 5.50 -8.87
N ARG A 106 -15.37 6.00 -8.75
CA ARG A 106 -14.95 7.25 -9.43
C ARG A 106 -14.97 7.14 -10.97
N GLY A 107 -14.68 5.95 -11.52
CA GLY A 107 -14.78 5.70 -12.97
C GLY A 107 -16.20 5.78 -13.54
N MET A 108 -17.26 5.59 -12.73
CA MET A 108 -18.65 5.69 -13.18
C MET A 108 -19.19 7.14 -13.19
N TYR A 109 -18.60 8.05 -12.41
CA TYR A 109 -19.08 9.43 -12.30
C TYR A 109 -18.19 10.45 -13.03
N GLY A 110 -16.99 10.07 -13.47
CA GLY A 110 -16.02 10.97 -14.11
C GLY A 110 -15.80 10.79 -15.62
N SER A 111 -16.62 9.98 -16.31
CA SER A 111 -16.51 9.90 -17.77
C SER A 111 -17.17 11.12 -18.39
N ARG A 112 -16.34 12.07 -18.85
CA ARG A 112 -16.69 12.89 -20.03
C ARG A 112 -17.20 11.91 -21.09
N ARG A 113 -18.50 11.98 -21.38
CA ARG A 113 -19.12 11.24 -22.47
C ARG A 113 -18.51 11.77 -23.76
N TYR A 114 -17.48 11.11 -24.28
CA TYR A 114 -17.26 11.15 -25.72
C TYR A 114 -18.46 10.43 -26.35
N PRO A 115 -19.23 11.06 -27.26
CA PRO A 115 -20.29 10.36 -27.96
C PRO A 115 -19.61 9.31 -28.84
N THR A 116 -19.55 8.07 -28.38
CA THR A 116 -19.20 6.95 -29.23
C THR A 116 -20.42 6.71 -30.09
N GLU A 117 -20.31 7.03 -31.38
CA GLU A 117 -21.31 6.74 -32.40
C GLU A 117 -21.86 5.33 -32.19
N ARG A 118 -23.14 5.25 -31.82
CA ARG A 118 -23.84 3.99 -31.67
C ARG A 118 -23.98 3.39 -33.06
N ARG A 119 -23.09 2.44 -33.41
CA ARG A 119 -23.28 1.57 -34.56
C ARG A 119 -24.55 0.76 -34.31
N ALA A 120 -25.65 1.19 -34.92
CA ALA A 120 -26.91 0.45 -34.99
C ALA A 120 -26.62 -0.94 -35.58
N GLY A 121 -26.93 -2.00 -34.84
CA GLY A 121 -26.93 -3.36 -35.37
C GLY A 121 -26.41 -4.45 -34.45
N ARG A 122 -25.51 -4.17 -33.49
CA ARG A 122 -24.88 -5.24 -32.69
C ARG A 122 -25.46 -5.34 -31.28
N ARG A 123 -26.04 -6.51 -30.94
CA ARG A 123 -26.42 -6.82 -29.55
C ARG A 123 -25.14 -7.01 -28.74
N SER A 124 -24.95 -6.15 -27.75
CA SER A 124 -23.89 -6.37 -26.76
C SER A 124 -24.42 -7.25 -25.62
N ILE A 125 -23.66 -8.30 -25.28
CA ILE A 125 -23.93 -9.15 -24.12
C ILE A 125 -22.77 -9.03 -23.13
N ARG A 126 -23.12 -8.84 -21.87
CA ARG A 126 -22.14 -8.75 -20.78
C ARG A 126 -21.81 -10.14 -20.26
N THR A 127 -20.54 -10.53 -20.30
CA THR A 127 -20.02 -11.80 -19.78
C THR A 127 -19.09 -11.58 -18.59
N LYS A 128 -18.69 -12.67 -17.91
CA LYS A 128 -17.72 -12.67 -16.81
C LYS A 128 -16.37 -12.01 -17.19
N TYR A 129 -16.00 -12.04 -18.47
CA TYR A 129 -14.72 -11.54 -18.98
C TYR A 129 -14.80 -10.15 -19.61
N GLY A 130 -16.00 -9.55 -19.70
CA GLY A 130 -16.21 -8.25 -20.31
C GLY A 130 -17.43 -8.21 -21.22
N MET A 131 -17.62 -7.08 -21.91
CA MET A 131 -18.65 -6.99 -22.95
C MET A 131 -18.18 -7.66 -24.23
N VAL A 132 -19.03 -8.53 -24.77
CA VAL A 132 -18.86 -9.17 -26.07
C VAL A 132 -19.90 -8.59 -27.02
N TYR A 133 -19.46 -8.20 -28.22
CA TYR A 133 -20.34 -7.66 -29.25
C TYR A 133 -20.67 -8.77 -30.23
N LEU A 134 -21.92 -9.22 -30.22
CA LEU A 134 -22.40 -10.19 -31.20
C LEU A 134 -22.65 -9.47 -32.55
N PRO A 135 -22.32 -10.12 -33.67
CA PRO A 135 -22.67 -9.61 -34.99
C PRO A 135 -24.18 -9.46 -35.15
#